data_AF-A0A5B8VRQ8-F1
#
_entry.id   AF-A0A5B8VRQ8-F1
#
_cell.length_a   1.000
_cell.length_b   1.000
_cell.length_c   1.000
_cell.angle_alpha   90.00
_cell.angle_beta   90.00
_cell.angle_gamma   90.00
#
_symmetry.space_group_name_H-M   'P 1'
#
loop_
_entity.id
_entity.type
_entity.pdbx_description
1 polymer ?
#
loop_
_entity_poly.entity_id
_entity_poly.type
_entity_poly.pdbx_seq_one_letter_code
_entity_poly.pdbx_strand_id
1 'polypeptide(L)' 'MLINRLKIVLAEKGKTSKWLAEQLAKNETTVSRWCTNEVQPSLETLCQIAKLLQIDIRDLINSTK' A
#
# COMPACT_ATOMS: atom_id res chain seq x y z
N MET A 1 -3.76 14.96 -5.39
CA MET A 1 -3.01 14.93 -4.11
C MET A 1 -2.62 13.49 -3.84
N LEU A 2 -1.36 13.20 -3.51
CA LEU A 2 -0.93 11.84 -3.18
C LEU A 2 -1.30 11.56 -1.73
N ILE A 3 -2.26 10.67 -1.49
CA ILE A 3 -2.77 10.38 -0.14
C ILE A 3 -1.95 9.27 0.50
N ASN A 4 -1.86 8.12 -0.19
CA ASN A 4 -1.06 6.99 0.28
C ASN A 4 0.33 6.99 -0.38
N ARG A 5 1.32 6.44 0.33
CA ARG A 5 2.71 6.26 -0.13
C ARG A 5 3.08 4.79 -0.32
N LEU A 6 2.09 3.93 -0.61
CA LEU A 6 2.27 2.49 -0.73
C LEU A 6 3.40 2.10 -1.70
N LYS A 7 3.46 2.75 -2.86
CA LYS A 7 4.50 2.48 -3.87
C LYS A 7 5.91 2.68 -3.33
N ILE A 8 6.13 3.75 -2.56
CA ILE A 8 7.42 4.09 -1.98
C ILE A 8 7.77 3.06 -0.90
N VAL A 9 6.83 2.79 0.00
CA VAL A 9 7.03 1.83 1.10
C VAL A 9 7.32 0.43 0.58
N LEU A 10 6.64 -0.03 -0.48
CA LEU A 10 6.93 -1.31 -1.11
C LEU A 10 8.37 -1.35 -1.66
N ALA A 11 8.83 -0.27 -2.30
CA ALA A 11 10.21 -0.16 -2.77
C ALA A 11 11.22 -0.15 -1.60
N GLU A 12 10.97 0.61 -0.53
CA GLU A 12 11.80 0.65 0.69
C GLU A 12 11.92 -0.73 1.35
N LYS A 13 10.87 -1.56 1.26
CA LYS A 13 10.84 -2.93 1.78
C LYS A 13 11.30 -3.99 0.77
N GLY A 14 11.70 -3.60 -0.45
CA GLY A 14 12.09 -4.53 -1.52
C GLY A 14 10.97 -5.48 -1.96
N LYS A 15 9.71 -5.02 -1.89
CA LYS A 15 8.51 -5.78 -2.28
C LYS A 15 7.90 -5.22 -3.56
N THR A 16 7.21 -6.08 -4.30
CA THR A 16 6.53 -5.71 -5.54
C THR A 16 5.02 -5.60 -5.32
N SER A 17 4.32 -4.87 -6.20
CA SER A 17 2.85 -4.85 -6.22
C SER A 17 2.25 -6.24 -6.40
N LYS A 18 2.92 -7.10 -7.19
CA LYS A 18 2.58 -8.50 -7.37
C LYS A 18 2.59 -9.26 -6.05
N TRP A 19 3.69 -9.17 -5.32
CA TRP A 19 3.83 -9.82 -4.02
C TRP A 19 2.72 -9.41 -3.07
N LEU A 20 2.40 -8.10 -3.00
CA LEU A 20 1.36 -7.63 -2.10
C LEU A 20 -0.04 -8.12 -2.54
N ALA A 21 -0.30 -8.19 -3.84
CA ALA A 21 -1.53 -8.74 -4.39
C ALA A 21 -1.71 -10.22 -4.00
N GLU A 22 -0.64 -11.00 -4.06
CA GLU A 22 -0.62 -12.40 -3.62
C GLU A 22 -0.90 -12.51 -2.10
N GLN A 23 -0.26 -11.68 -1.27
CA GLN A 23 -0.48 -11.71 0.19
C GLN A 23 -1.91 -11.33 0.60
N LEU A 24 -2.55 -10.42 -0.15
CA LEU A 24 -3.91 -9.95 0.14
C LEU A 24 -5.00 -10.75 -0.59
N ALA A 25 -4.62 -11.75 -1.41
CA ALA A 25 -5.52 -12.44 -2.34
C ALA A 25 -6.36 -11.45 -3.18
N LYS A 26 -5.68 -10.43 -3.76
CA LYS A 26 -6.28 -9.40 -4.61
C LYS A 26 -5.68 -9.45 -6.02
N ASN A 27 -6.36 -8.81 -6.97
CA ASN A 27 -5.83 -8.63 -8.31
C ASN A 27 -4.66 -7.64 -8.32
N GLU A 28 -3.61 -7.95 -9.08
CA GLU A 28 -2.45 -7.06 -9.25
C GLU A 28 -2.85 -5.67 -9.76
N THR A 29 -3.83 -5.59 -10.66
CA THR A 29 -4.36 -4.31 -11.18
C THR A 29 -4.92 -3.43 -10.07
N THR A 30 -5.59 -4.01 -9.08
CA THR A 30 -6.13 -3.26 -7.93
C THR A 30 -5.01 -2.69 -7.08
N VAL A 31 -3.98 -3.49 -6.77
CA VAL A 31 -2.82 -3.02 -6.01
C VAL A 31 -2.02 -1.97 -6.80
N SER A 32 -1.90 -2.14 -8.12
CA SER A 32 -1.25 -1.17 -9.00
C SER A 32 -1.95 0.20 -8.94
N ARG A 33 -3.30 0.21 -8.98
CA ARG A 33 -4.11 1.44 -8.82
C ARG A 33 -3.93 2.10 -7.46
N TRP A 34 -3.69 1.32 -6.39
CA TRP A 34 -3.33 1.88 -5.08
C TRP A 34 -1.96 2.56 -5.11
N CYS A 35 -0.97 1.92 -5.71
CA CYS A 35 0.38 2.45 -5.88
C CYS A 35 0.42 3.73 -6.75
N THR A 36 -0.49 3.88 -7.71
CA THR A 36 -0.61 5.10 -8.53
C THR A 36 -1.55 6.15 -7.93
N ASN A 37 -2.14 5.88 -6.75
CA ASN A 37 -3.15 6.73 -6.10
C ASN A 37 -4.43 6.97 -6.94
N GLU A 38 -4.66 6.20 -8.01
CA GLU A 38 -5.92 6.24 -8.80
C GLU A 38 -7.11 5.80 -7.94
N VAL A 39 -6.90 4.78 -7.12
CA VAL A 39 -7.87 4.28 -6.13
C VAL A 39 -7.18 4.23 -4.78
N GLN A 40 -7.92 4.54 -3.71
CA GLN A 40 -7.40 4.40 -2.36
C GLN A 40 -7.79 3.03 -1.77
N PRO A 41 -6.86 2.32 -1.12
CA PRO A 41 -7.22 1.15 -0.31
C PRO A 41 -8.11 1.58 0.86
N SER A 42 -9.00 0.69 1.31
CA SER A 42 -9.78 0.96 2.53
C SER A 42 -8.85 1.03 3.74
N LEU A 43 -9.30 1.66 4.83
CA LEU A 43 -8.55 1.69 6.10
C LEU A 43 -8.25 0.27 6.62
N GLU A 44 -9.19 -0.66 6.44
CA GLU A 44 -8.98 -2.08 6.78
C GLU A 44 -7.84 -2.70 5.95
N THR A 45 -7.82 -2.42 4.64
CA THR A 45 -6.76 -2.90 3.75
C THR A 45 -5.41 -2.30 4.12
N LEU A 46 -5.35 -1.00 4.42
CA LEU A 46 -4.13 -0.34 4.89
C LEU A 46 -3.61 -0.95 6.20
N CYS A 47 -4.50 -1.30 7.13
CA CYS A 47 -4.14 -2.00 8.36
C CYS A 47 -3.55 -3.39 8.07
N GLN A 48 -4.12 -4.14 7.14
CA GLN A 48 -3.57 -5.43 6.70
C GLN A 48 -2.18 -5.27 6.05
N ILE A 49 -2.02 -4.29 5.17
CA ILE A 49 -0.73 -3.97 4.53
C ILE A 49 0.32 -3.61 5.58
N ALA A 50 -0.02 -2.75 6.54
CA ALA A 50 0.90 -2.33 7.60
C ALA A 50 1.38 -3.52 8.43
N LYS A 51 0.47 -4.47 8.75
CA LYS A 51 0.80 -5.73 9.43
C LYS A 51 1.73 -6.61 8.59
N LEU A 52 1.44 -6.78 7.30
CA LEU A 52 2.27 -7.58 6.37
C LEU A 52 3.68 -7.01 6.21
N LEU A 53 3.81 -5.68 6.21
CA LEU A 53 5.09 -4.98 6.04
C LEU A 53 5.80 -4.68 7.37
N GLN A 54 5.18 -5.03 8.50
CA GLN A 54 5.66 -4.77 9.86
C GLN A 54 6.04 -3.30 10.08
N ILE A 55 5.11 -2.39 9.79
CA ILE A 55 5.24 -0.94 9.96
C ILE A 55 4.00 -0.35 10.63
N ASP A 56 4.07 0.91 11.05
CA ASP A 56 2.89 1.65 11.48
C ASP A 56 2.03 2.01 10.25
N ILE A 57 0.71 2.01 10.40
CA ILE A 57 -0.20 2.39 9.31
C ILE A 57 0.02 3.83 8.83
N ARG A 58 0.51 4.72 9.70
CA ARG A 58 0.84 6.11 9.35
C ARG A 58 1.98 6.19 8.35
N ASP A 59 2.90 5.23 8.35
CA ASP A 59 3.98 5.15 7.35
C ASP A 59 3.45 4.88 5.93
N LEU A 60 2.19 4.43 5.78
CA LEU A 60 1.55 4.25 4.48
C LEU A 60 0.85 5.51 3.97
N ILE A 61 0.79 6.59 4.75
CA ILE A 61 0.07 7.83 4.42
C ILE A 61 1.04 9.01 4.34
N ASN A 62 0.84 9.90 3.38
CA ASN A 62 1.62 11.13 3.30
C ASN A 62 1.16 12.11 4.39
N SER A 63 2.13 12.75 5.06
CA SER A 63 1.79 13.82 6.01
C SER A 63 1.16 14.99 5.27
N THR A 64 0.09 15.53 5.83
CA THR A 64 -0.60 16.71 5.31
C THR A 64 -0.07 18.01 5.90
N LYS A 65 0.77 17.94 6.95
CA LYS A 65 1.45 19.05 7.64
C LYS A 65 2.79 18.59 8.24
#